data_AF-A0A7Y6YLR3-F1
#
_entry.id   AF-A0A7Y6YLR3-F1
#
_cell.length_a   1.000
_cell.length_b   1.000
_cell.length_c   1.000
_cell.angle_alpha   90.00
_cell.angle_beta   90.00
_cell.angle_gamma   90.00
#
_symmetry.space_group_name_H-M   'P 1'
#
loop_
_entity.id
_entity.type
_entity.pdbx_description
1 polymer ?
#
loop_
_entity_poly.entity_id
_entity_poly.type
_entity_poly.pdbx_seq_one_letter_code
_entity_poly.pdbx_strand_id
1 'polypeptide(L)'
;MKHENVQTYYGEVLQGSDDLQTNACCTPDDMPDHVKAVLSKIHDEVLTRYYGCGLIAPEALEGARILDLGCGAGRDVYALSALAGEHGKVVGVDMTPAQLEVARRHQDYHAEAFGYAKSNVEFHHGFIEQLEELDLEPGSFDIIVSNCVINLATDKGAVLRGAHHLLKEGGEMYFSDVYADRRVPQEMAEDEVLYGECLSGALYWNDFLSIAKEAGFKDPRMVTSRLLTIENPVLEKRVQPLKFLSATYRLFKLPALEPACEDYGQAVIYKGTIDHAPHRLILDDHHVIEAGKVFPVCGNTWMMLQDTRLAPHFEFIGSFDTHYGIFAGCGGNSPFNGLEQDGAAAGCC
;
A
#
# COMPACT_ATOMS: atom_id res chain seq x y z
N MET A 1 -16.49 -18.22 2.00
CA MET A 1 -17.00 -17.98 3.36
C MET A 1 -17.88 -16.73 3.31
N LYS A 2 -18.92 -16.60 4.13
CA LYS A 2 -19.93 -15.52 3.99
C LYS A 2 -19.45 -14.25 4.70
N HIS A 3 -19.65 -13.09 4.08
CA HIS A 3 -19.34 -11.75 4.62
C HIS A 3 -19.83 -11.55 6.06
N GLU A 4 -20.94 -12.19 6.43
CA GLU A 4 -21.52 -12.20 7.77
C GLU A 4 -20.48 -12.57 8.85
N ASN A 5 -19.62 -13.57 8.61
CA ASN A 5 -18.62 -14.00 9.60
C ASN A 5 -17.57 -12.91 9.85
N VAL A 6 -17.13 -12.22 8.80
CA VAL A 6 -16.14 -11.13 8.91
C VAL A 6 -16.77 -9.91 9.58
N GLN A 7 -18.01 -9.59 9.20
CA GLN A 7 -18.77 -8.50 9.82
C GLN A 7 -19.00 -8.76 11.31
N THR A 8 -19.38 -9.97 11.71
CA THR A 8 -19.54 -10.32 13.13
C THR A 8 -18.20 -10.29 13.87
N TYR A 9 -17.12 -10.83 13.28
CA TYR A 9 -15.81 -10.83 13.93
C TYR A 9 -15.29 -9.41 14.22
N TYR A 10 -15.30 -8.53 13.22
CA TYR A 10 -14.80 -7.14 13.37
C TYR A 10 -15.84 -6.16 13.95
N GLY A 11 -17.13 -6.51 13.93
CA GLY A 11 -18.22 -5.69 14.45
C GLY A 11 -18.63 -6.02 15.88
N GLU A 12 -18.47 -7.27 16.32
CA GLU A 12 -18.99 -7.75 17.60
C GLU A 12 -17.95 -8.51 18.46
N VAL A 13 -17.00 -9.23 17.85
CA VAL A 13 -16.06 -10.10 18.58
C VAL A 13 -14.81 -9.36 19.05
N LEU A 14 -14.17 -8.58 18.19
CA LEU A 14 -13.02 -7.76 18.56
C LEU A 14 -13.48 -6.53 19.35
N GLN A 15 -12.84 -6.26 20.50
CA GLN A 15 -13.08 -5.07 21.32
C GLN A 15 -11.85 -4.14 21.39
N GLY A 16 -10.66 -4.60 20.98
CA GLY A 16 -9.47 -3.78 20.78
C GLY A 16 -8.33 -4.51 20.05
N SER A 17 -7.23 -3.81 19.76
CA SER A 17 -6.03 -4.39 19.12
C SER A 17 -5.32 -5.44 19.96
N ASP A 18 -5.52 -5.42 21.28
CA ASP A 18 -4.93 -6.38 22.23
C ASP A 18 -5.57 -7.78 22.13
N ASP A 19 -6.71 -7.90 21.44
CA ASP A 19 -7.40 -9.18 21.26
C ASP A 19 -6.75 -10.04 20.15
N LEU A 20 -5.88 -9.45 19.32
CA LEU A 20 -5.21 -10.12 18.21
C LEU A 20 -4.14 -11.12 18.70
N GLN A 21 -4.11 -12.31 18.10
CA GLN A 21 -3.23 -13.42 18.49
C GLN A 21 -1.88 -13.43 17.75
N THR A 22 -1.63 -12.41 16.94
CA THR A 22 -0.43 -12.26 16.10
C THR A 22 0.20 -10.89 16.31
N ASN A 23 1.52 -10.78 16.13
CA ASN A 23 2.17 -9.47 16.07
C ASN A 23 2.01 -8.80 14.69
N ALA A 24 0.96 -9.15 13.93
CA ALA A 24 0.61 -8.47 12.70
C ALA A 24 0.51 -6.97 12.95
N CYS A 25 -0.13 -6.59 14.06
CA CYS A 25 -0.20 -5.22 14.54
C CYS A 25 1.14 -4.72 15.09
N CYS A 26 1.71 -3.72 14.41
CA CYS A 26 2.95 -3.06 14.80
C CYS A 26 2.86 -2.43 16.19
N THR A 27 3.98 -2.45 16.91
CA THR A 27 4.15 -1.74 18.18
C THR A 27 4.10 -0.22 17.99
N PRO A 28 3.43 0.56 18.86
CA PRO A 28 3.28 2.02 18.75
C PRO A 28 4.60 2.84 18.71
N ASP A 29 5.71 2.26 19.19
CA ASP A 29 6.96 3.00 19.43
C ASP A 29 7.69 3.47 18.15
N ASP A 30 7.50 2.78 17.01
CA ASP A 30 8.21 3.09 15.75
C ASP A 30 7.49 4.11 14.85
N MET A 31 6.39 4.71 15.31
CA MET A 31 5.58 5.59 14.47
C MET A 31 6.21 7.00 14.32
N PRO A 32 6.29 7.57 13.09
CA PRO A 32 6.85 8.91 12.88
C PRO A 32 6.10 10.00 13.65
N ASP A 33 6.83 11.02 14.12
CA ASP A 33 6.26 12.10 14.94
C ASP A 33 5.14 12.87 14.26
N HIS A 34 5.23 13.08 12.94
CA HIS A 34 4.19 13.76 12.17
C HIS A 34 2.88 12.94 12.15
N VAL A 35 2.97 11.60 12.11
CA VAL A 35 1.81 10.71 12.21
C VAL A 35 1.24 10.74 13.62
N LYS A 36 2.09 10.67 14.66
CA LYS A 36 1.65 10.77 16.07
C LYS A 36 0.88 12.08 16.32
N ALA A 37 1.39 13.20 15.79
CA ALA A 37 0.74 14.50 15.90
C ALA A 37 -0.67 14.51 15.26
N VAL A 38 -0.84 13.86 14.12
CA VAL A 38 -2.14 13.72 13.46
C VAL A 38 -3.08 12.81 14.26
N LEU A 39 -2.62 11.62 14.65
CA LEU A 39 -3.45 10.66 15.40
C LEU A 39 -3.90 11.21 16.76
N SER A 40 -3.10 12.06 17.41
CA SER A 40 -3.45 12.72 18.67
C SER A 40 -4.65 13.66 18.58
N LYS A 41 -5.06 14.04 17.38
CA LYS A 41 -6.23 14.89 17.11
C LYS A 41 -7.46 14.11 16.69
N ILE A 42 -7.36 12.78 16.58
CA ILE A 42 -8.50 11.93 16.20
C ILE A 42 -9.33 11.66 17.46
N HIS A 43 -10.65 11.69 17.30
CA HIS A 43 -11.59 11.45 18.39
C HIS A 43 -11.38 10.07 19.03
N ASP A 44 -11.41 9.98 20.36
CA ASP A 44 -11.13 8.76 21.11
C ASP A 44 -12.01 7.57 20.67
N GLU A 45 -13.31 7.79 20.47
CA GLU A 45 -14.23 6.72 20.01
C GLU A 45 -13.82 6.12 18.65
N VAL A 46 -13.24 6.94 17.76
CA VAL A 46 -12.72 6.46 16.47
C VAL A 46 -11.42 5.68 16.67
N LEU A 47 -10.52 6.17 17.54
CA LEU A 47 -9.26 5.51 17.84
C LEU A 47 -9.45 4.14 18.52
N THR A 48 -10.39 4.02 19.45
CA THR A 48 -10.59 2.78 20.22
C THR A 48 -11.24 1.67 19.41
N ARG A 49 -11.84 1.96 18.25
CA ARG A 49 -12.47 0.98 17.35
C ARG A 49 -11.59 0.57 16.18
N TYR A 50 -10.27 0.74 16.31
CA TYR A 50 -9.30 0.45 15.26
C TYR A 50 -8.65 -0.92 15.42
N TYR A 51 -8.53 -1.65 14.31
CA TYR A 51 -8.02 -3.02 14.25
C TYR A 51 -6.87 -3.21 13.24
N GLY A 52 -6.17 -2.14 12.85
CA GLY A 52 -5.11 -2.19 11.83
C GLY A 52 -3.69 -1.97 12.36
N CYS A 53 -2.72 -2.05 11.44
CA CYS A 53 -1.29 -2.01 11.74
C CYS A 53 -0.71 -0.63 11.39
N GLY A 54 -0.66 0.32 12.33
CA GLY A 54 -0.09 1.65 12.09
C GLY A 54 -0.93 2.52 11.14
N LEU A 55 -0.36 3.59 10.57
CA LEU A 55 -1.01 4.37 9.50
C LEU A 55 -0.35 4.00 8.17
N ILE A 56 -1.15 3.63 7.18
CA ILE A 56 -0.67 3.37 5.82
C ILE A 56 -0.91 4.62 4.97
N ALA A 57 0.16 5.38 4.77
CA ALA A 57 0.14 6.64 4.06
C ALA A 57 1.43 6.79 3.24
N PRO A 58 1.35 6.95 1.90
CA PRO A 58 2.52 7.32 1.11
C PRO A 58 2.85 8.81 1.28
N GLU A 59 3.99 9.22 0.74
CA GLU A 59 4.43 10.61 0.76
C GLU A 59 3.59 11.51 -0.16
N ALA A 60 3.74 12.85 -0.03
CA ALA A 60 3.13 13.85 -0.92
C ALA A 60 1.59 13.72 -1.04
N LEU A 61 0.89 13.88 0.07
CA LEU A 61 -0.59 13.73 0.14
C LEU A 61 -1.37 15.04 -0.04
N GLU A 62 -0.70 16.19 0.03
CA GLU A 62 -1.37 17.49 0.02
C GLU A 62 -2.25 17.68 -1.22
N GLY A 63 -3.52 18.04 -1.00
CA GLY A 63 -4.52 18.22 -2.05
C GLY A 63 -5.01 16.93 -2.72
N ALA A 64 -4.52 15.75 -2.33
CA ALA A 64 -4.86 14.50 -2.97
C ALA A 64 -6.32 14.08 -2.69
N ARG A 65 -6.93 13.41 -3.66
CA ARG A 65 -8.15 12.64 -3.47
C ARG A 65 -7.80 11.18 -3.16
N ILE A 66 -8.14 10.74 -1.96
CA ILE A 66 -7.71 9.46 -1.38
C ILE A 66 -8.94 8.57 -1.13
N LEU A 67 -8.83 7.28 -1.45
CA LEU A 67 -9.81 6.25 -1.09
C LEU A 67 -9.19 5.30 -0.07
N ASP A 68 -9.88 5.06 1.04
CA ASP A 68 -9.51 4.05 2.04
C ASP A 68 -10.47 2.85 1.96
N LEU A 69 -9.93 1.68 1.64
CA LEU A 69 -10.68 0.44 1.53
C LEU A 69 -10.68 -0.28 2.88
N GLY A 70 -11.87 -0.57 3.41
CA GLY A 70 -12.03 -1.18 4.74
C GLY A 70 -11.77 -0.17 5.87
N CYS A 71 -12.35 1.02 5.75
CA CYS A 71 -12.02 2.17 6.61
C CYS A 71 -12.47 2.03 8.08
N GLY A 72 -13.33 1.07 8.41
CA GLY A 72 -13.87 0.88 9.76
C GLY A 72 -14.52 2.14 10.32
N ALA A 73 -14.14 2.51 11.56
CA ALA A 73 -14.60 3.73 12.22
C ALA A 73 -13.97 5.02 11.66
N GLY A 74 -13.08 4.91 10.66
CA GLY A 74 -12.52 6.05 9.93
C GLY A 74 -11.22 6.62 10.49
N ARG A 75 -10.47 5.90 11.35
CA ARG A 75 -9.19 6.39 11.89
C ARG A 75 -8.24 6.82 10.77
N ASP A 76 -8.00 5.93 9.80
CA ASP A 76 -7.05 6.18 8.72
C ASP A 76 -7.60 7.25 7.77
N VAL A 77 -8.92 7.25 7.49
CA VAL A 77 -9.61 8.34 6.76
C VAL A 77 -9.38 9.72 7.39
N TYR A 78 -9.56 9.85 8.70
CA TYR A 78 -9.35 11.13 9.39
C TYR A 78 -7.88 11.53 9.47
N ALA A 79 -6.98 10.55 9.64
CA ALA A 79 -5.54 10.82 9.59
C ALA A 79 -5.12 11.35 8.20
N LEU A 80 -5.57 10.68 7.15
CA LEU A 80 -5.31 11.08 5.76
C LEU A 80 -5.95 12.41 5.42
N SER A 81 -7.12 12.74 6.00
CA SER A 81 -7.77 14.04 5.87
C SER A 81 -6.92 15.18 6.42
N ALA A 82 -6.26 14.96 7.56
CA ALA A 82 -5.32 15.92 8.13
C ALA A 82 -4.06 16.07 7.25
N LEU A 83 -3.53 14.96 6.73
CA LEU A 83 -2.32 14.95 5.90
C LEU A 83 -2.55 15.53 4.49
N ALA A 84 -3.74 15.34 3.92
CA ALA A 84 -4.10 15.87 2.62
C ALA A 84 -4.50 17.36 2.65
N GLY A 85 -4.76 17.91 3.84
CA GLY A 85 -5.16 19.30 4.00
C GLY A 85 -6.61 19.58 3.60
N GLU A 86 -7.07 20.80 3.85
CA GLU A 86 -8.46 21.24 3.61
C GLU A 86 -8.91 21.09 2.16
N HIS A 87 -7.98 21.18 1.22
CA HIS A 87 -8.25 21.06 -0.22
C HIS A 87 -8.20 19.61 -0.73
N GLY A 88 -7.70 18.66 0.06
CA GLY A 88 -7.79 17.24 -0.23
C GLY A 88 -9.21 16.71 -0.02
N LYS A 89 -9.44 15.45 -0.43
CA LYS A 89 -10.70 14.75 -0.16
C LYS A 89 -10.40 13.30 0.18
N VAL A 90 -10.98 12.76 1.25
CA VAL A 90 -10.79 11.36 1.64
C VAL A 90 -12.12 10.62 1.66
N VAL A 91 -12.18 9.47 1.01
CA VAL A 91 -13.38 8.65 0.92
C VAL A 91 -13.09 7.32 1.60
N GLY A 92 -13.90 6.91 2.57
CA GLY A 92 -13.82 5.59 3.19
C GLY A 92 -14.91 4.66 2.68
N VAL A 93 -14.57 3.40 2.42
CA VAL A 93 -15.53 2.32 2.12
C VAL A 93 -15.44 1.26 3.20
N ASP A 94 -16.58 0.87 3.78
CA ASP A 94 -16.64 -0.27 4.70
C ASP A 94 -17.95 -1.04 4.55
N MET A 95 -17.92 -2.34 4.83
CA MET A 95 -19.10 -3.19 4.77
C MET A 95 -19.95 -3.17 6.06
N THR A 96 -19.45 -2.55 7.14
CA THR A 96 -20.01 -2.66 8.50
C THR A 96 -20.77 -1.38 8.90
N PRO A 97 -22.12 -1.41 8.94
CA PRO A 97 -22.90 -0.20 9.22
C PRO A 97 -22.58 0.44 10.58
N ALA A 98 -22.35 -0.37 11.62
CA ALA A 98 -22.04 0.10 12.97
C ALA A 98 -20.70 0.87 13.04
N GLN A 99 -19.73 0.49 12.21
CA GLN A 99 -18.45 1.21 12.12
C GLN A 99 -18.63 2.54 11.38
N LEU A 100 -19.36 2.53 10.26
CA LEU A 100 -19.66 3.73 9.48
C LEU A 100 -20.51 4.75 10.25
N GLU A 101 -21.38 4.31 11.16
CA GLU A 101 -22.14 5.22 12.04
C GLU A 101 -21.20 6.03 12.94
N VAL A 102 -20.22 5.37 13.56
CA VAL A 102 -19.17 6.04 14.35
C VAL A 102 -18.32 6.94 13.46
N ALA A 103 -17.94 6.47 12.28
CA ALA A 103 -17.16 7.28 11.35
C ALA A 103 -17.90 8.58 11.02
N ARG A 104 -19.16 8.50 10.59
CA ARG A 104 -19.96 9.66 10.15
C ARG A 104 -20.26 10.66 11.26
N ARG A 105 -20.54 10.21 12.49
CA ARG A 105 -20.91 11.13 13.58
C ARG A 105 -19.79 12.08 14.01
N HIS A 106 -18.54 11.74 13.70
CA HIS A 106 -17.34 12.50 14.08
C HIS A 106 -16.79 13.39 12.97
N GLN A 107 -17.49 13.54 11.84
CA GLN A 107 -17.01 14.33 10.70
C GLN A 107 -16.79 15.81 11.06
N ASP A 108 -17.72 16.41 11.78
CA ASP A 108 -17.66 17.82 12.19
C ASP A 108 -16.57 18.04 13.24
N TYR A 109 -16.41 17.10 14.18
CA TYR A 109 -15.35 17.15 15.19
C TYR A 109 -13.97 17.24 14.52
N HIS A 110 -13.69 16.38 13.55
CA HIS A 110 -12.38 16.37 12.89
C HIS A 110 -12.18 17.59 11.98
N ALA A 111 -13.24 18.07 11.31
CA ALA A 111 -13.17 19.33 10.56
C ALA A 111 -12.77 20.50 11.48
N GLU A 112 -13.40 20.62 12.66
CA GLU A 112 -13.06 21.64 13.65
C GLU A 112 -11.63 21.46 14.19
N ALA A 113 -11.25 20.23 14.57
CA ALA A 113 -9.93 19.91 15.10
C ALA A 113 -8.78 20.20 14.12
N PHE A 114 -9.04 20.09 12.81
CA PHE A 114 -8.08 20.40 11.75
C PHE A 114 -8.18 21.86 11.26
N GLY A 115 -9.18 22.62 11.72
CA GLY A 115 -9.39 24.02 11.34
C GLY A 115 -9.98 24.20 9.94
N TYR A 116 -10.70 23.19 9.44
CA TYR A 116 -11.33 23.21 8.12
C TYR A 116 -12.71 23.87 8.19
N ALA A 117 -13.09 24.58 7.12
CA ALA A 117 -14.41 25.20 7.00
C ALA A 117 -15.54 24.17 6.94
N LYS A 118 -15.25 22.96 6.45
CA LYS A 118 -16.15 21.81 6.39
C LYS A 118 -15.35 20.52 6.36
N SER A 119 -16.00 19.42 6.73
CA SER A 119 -15.41 18.10 6.56
C SER A 119 -15.09 17.83 5.07
N ASN A 120 -13.89 17.32 4.81
CA ASN A 120 -13.45 16.87 3.50
C ASN A 120 -13.49 15.33 3.37
N VAL A 121 -14.16 14.64 4.31
CA VAL A 121 -14.29 13.18 4.29
C VAL A 121 -15.70 12.73 3.89
N GLU A 122 -15.77 11.55 3.27
CA GLU A 122 -17.02 10.89 2.85
C GLU A 122 -16.94 9.40 3.17
N PHE A 123 -18.08 8.77 3.49
CA PHE A 123 -18.13 7.37 3.91
C PHE A 123 -19.23 6.60 3.17
N HIS A 124 -18.84 5.57 2.42
CA HIS A 124 -19.74 4.69 1.67
C HIS A 124 -19.87 3.32 2.34
N HIS A 125 -21.09 2.80 2.34
CA HIS A 125 -21.35 1.42 2.71
C HIS A 125 -21.23 0.53 1.48
N GLY A 126 -20.38 -0.49 1.53
CA GLY A 126 -20.11 -1.33 0.37
C GLY A 126 -19.07 -2.42 0.62
N PHE A 127 -18.96 -3.33 -0.34
CA PHE A 127 -17.90 -4.35 -0.35
C PHE A 127 -16.73 -3.89 -1.22
N ILE A 128 -15.52 -4.13 -0.74
CA ILE A 128 -14.29 -3.72 -1.45
C ILE A 128 -14.05 -4.55 -2.73
N GLU A 129 -14.68 -5.71 -2.88
CA GLU A 129 -14.71 -6.48 -4.13
C GLU A 129 -15.78 -6.01 -5.15
N GLN A 130 -16.64 -5.05 -4.78
CA GLN A 130 -17.76 -4.55 -5.60
C GLN A 130 -17.67 -3.02 -5.77
N LEU A 131 -16.46 -2.47 -5.90
CA LEU A 131 -16.26 -1.02 -6.01
C LEU A 131 -16.98 -0.37 -7.20
N GLU A 132 -17.22 -1.12 -8.26
CA GLU A 132 -17.98 -0.66 -9.45
C GLU A 132 -19.48 -0.47 -9.17
N GLU A 133 -20.02 -1.04 -8.09
CA GLU A 133 -21.41 -0.86 -7.67
C GLU A 133 -21.62 0.40 -6.82
N LEU A 134 -20.52 1.00 -6.34
CA LEU A 134 -20.56 2.22 -5.55
C LEU A 134 -20.61 3.45 -6.46
N ASP A 135 -21.23 4.53 -5.96
CA ASP A 135 -21.26 5.83 -6.65
C ASP A 135 -19.91 6.55 -6.55
N LEU A 136 -18.88 5.94 -7.12
CA LEU A 136 -17.51 6.43 -7.17
C LEU A 136 -17.10 6.67 -8.62
N GLU A 137 -16.67 7.89 -8.92
CA GLU A 137 -16.28 8.25 -10.28
C GLU A 137 -15.02 7.49 -10.74
N PRO A 138 -15.04 6.81 -11.89
CA PRO A 138 -13.87 6.16 -12.47
C PRO A 138 -12.74 7.14 -12.71
N GLY A 139 -11.48 6.72 -12.47
CA GLY A 139 -10.33 7.59 -12.72
C GLY A 139 -10.30 8.88 -11.90
N SER A 140 -10.91 8.90 -10.71
CA SER A 140 -11.04 10.11 -9.90
C SER A 140 -10.10 10.18 -8.69
N PHE A 141 -9.47 9.06 -8.30
CA PHE A 141 -8.61 9.01 -7.12
C PHE A 141 -7.13 9.12 -7.47
N ASP A 142 -6.39 9.93 -6.71
CA ASP A 142 -4.93 10.03 -6.80
C ASP A 142 -4.27 8.85 -6.08
N ILE A 143 -4.86 8.44 -4.95
CA ILE A 143 -4.31 7.42 -4.06
C ILE A 143 -5.44 6.51 -3.56
N ILE A 144 -5.19 5.21 -3.55
CA ILE A 144 -6.02 4.23 -2.86
C ILE A 144 -5.17 3.57 -1.79
N VAL A 145 -5.64 3.56 -0.55
CA VAL A 145 -4.98 2.89 0.56
C VAL A 145 -5.84 1.76 1.12
N SER A 146 -5.18 0.85 1.82
CA SER A 146 -5.80 -0.28 2.52
C SER A 146 -4.83 -0.79 3.57
N ASN A 147 -5.36 -1.24 4.72
CA ASN A 147 -4.56 -1.83 5.78
C ASN A 147 -5.16 -3.16 6.24
N CYS A 148 -4.51 -4.28 5.88
CA CYS A 148 -4.85 -5.64 6.33
C CYS A 148 -6.27 -6.16 5.98
N VAL A 149 -6.97 -5.56 5.01
CA VAL A 149 -8.34 -5.99 4.65
C VAL A 149 -8.45 -6.78 3.35
N ILE A 150 -7.47 -6.71 2.43
CA ILE A 150 -7.59 -7.37 1.12
C ILE A 150 -7.56 -8.89 1.29
N ASN A 151 -6.81 -9.40 2.26
CA ASN A 151 -6.82 -10.81 2.61
C ASN A 151 -8.19 -11.35 3.04
N LEU A 152 -9.07 -10.49 3.56
CA LEU A 152 -10.44 -10.84 3.95
C LEU A 152 -11.44 -10.77 2.78
N ALA A 153 -11.04 -10.20 1.64
CA ALA A 153 -11.89 -10.14 0.45
C ALA A 153 -12.07 -11.52 -0.18
N THR A 154 -13.30 -11.78 -0.63
CA THR A 154 -13.67 -13.04 -1.27
C THR A 154 -13.15 -13.16 -2.70
N ASP A 155 -13.09 -12.04 -3.44
CA ASP A 155 -12.44 -11.92 -4.75
C ASP A 155 -11.39 -10.80 -4.72
N LYS A 156 -10.15 -11.17 -4.42
CA LYS A 156 -8.99 -10.26 -4.37
C LYS A 156 -8.67 -9.64 -5.73
N GLY A 157 -8.93 -10.37 -6.82
CA GLY A 157 -8.75 -9.86 -8.18
C GLY A 157 -9.75 -8.75 -8.49
N ALA A 158 -11.00 -8.87 -8.02
CA ALA A 158 -12.00 -7.82 -8.16
C ALA A 158 -11.62 -6.54 -7.40
N VAL A 159 -11.10 -6.67 -6.18
CA VAL A 159 -10.58 -5.51 -5.41
C VAL A 159 -9.51 -4.76 -6.22
N LEU A 160 -8.51 -5.48 -6.74
CA LEU A 160 -7.41 -4.88 -7.49
C LEU A 160 -7.87 -4.27 -8.82
N ARG A 161 -8.81 -4.92 -9.54
CA ARG A 161 -9.41 -4.36 -10.77
C ARG A 161 -10.22 -3.09 -10.48
N GLY A 162 -11.03 -3.10 -9.42
CA GLY A 162 -11.81 -1.94 -9.00
C GLY A 162 -10.92 -0.78 -8.58
N ALA A 163 -9.86 -1.05 -7.82
CA ALA A 163 -8.86 -0.04 -7.46
C ALA A 163 -8.17 0.55 -8.70
N HIS A 164 -7.72 -0.31 -9.63
CA HIS A 164 -7.14 0.15 -10.90
C HIS A 164 -8.14 0.98 -11.73
N HIS A 165 -9.43 0.64 -11.73
CA HIS A 165 -10.47 1.39 -12.43
C HIS A 165 -10.67 2.80 -11.85
N LEU A 166 -10.70 2.92 -10.51
CA LEU A 166 -10.94 4.17 -9.79
C LEU A 166 -9.73 5.12 -9.75
N LEU A 167 -8.50 4.61 -9.89
CA LEU A 167 -7.30 5.43 -9.95
C LEU A 167 -7.21 6.29 -11.22
N LYS A 168 -6.80 7.54 -11.08
CA LYS A 168 -6.30 8.37 -12.19
C LYS A 168 -5.10 7.70 -12.86
N GLU A 169 -4.84 8.04 -14.11
CA GLU A 169 -3.53 7.77 -14.71
C GLU A 169 -2.46 8.54 -13.90
N GLY A 170 -1.40 7.85 -13.49
CA GLY A 170 -0.40 8.37 -12.55
C GLY A 170 -0.77 8.22 -11.06
N GLY A 171 -1.98 7.76 -10.76
CA GLY A 171 -2.39 7.43 -9.39
C GLY A 171 -1.75 6.15 -8.87
N GLU A 172 -1.78 5.93 -7.56
CA GLU A 172 -1.22 4.72 -6.95
C GLU A 172 -2.13 4.06 -5.92
N MET A 173 -2.06 2.74 -5.84
CA MET A 173 -2.56 1.98 -4.71
C MET A 173 -1.39 1.70 -3.75
N TYR A 174 -1.47 2.17 -2.50
CA TYR A 174 -0.45 2.02 -1.48
C TYR A 174 -1.04 1.33 -0.25
N PHE A 175 -0.69 0.08 -0.01
CA PHE A 175 -1.39 -0.74 0.98
C PHE A 175 -0.46 -1.72 1.68
N SER A 176 -0.84 -2.14 2.88
CA SER A 176 -0.14 -3.18 3.64
C SER A 176 -1.03 -4.39 3.85
N ASP A 177 -0.47 -5.59 3.67
CA ASP A 177 -1.17 -6.84 3.96
C ASP A 177 -0.19 -7.97 4.33
N VAL A 178 -0.75 -9.12 4.72
CA VAL A 178 -0.03 -10.34 5.07
C VAL A 178 0.17 -11.23 3.84
N TYR A 179 1.38 -11.74 3.65
CA TYR A 179 1.74 -12.63 2.55
C TYR A 179 2.41 -13.88 3.08
N ALA A 180 2.14 -15.01 2.41
CA ALA A 180 2.75 -16.29 2.71
C ALA A 180 3.94 -16.57 1.77
N ASP A 181 4.94 -17.29 2.27
CA ASP A 181 6.08 -17.76 1.48
C ASP A 181 5.70 -18.84 0.44
N ARG A 182 4.54 -19.47 0.62
CA ARG A 182 3.96 -20.52 -0.23
C ARG A 182 2.43 -20.50 -0.15
N ARG A 183 1.76 -21.23 -1.03
CA ARG A 183 0.29 -21.33 -1.06
C ARG A 183 -0.23 -21.96 0.23
N VAL A 184 -1.19 -21.29 0.87
CA VAL A 184 -1.89 -21.80 2.05
C VAL A 184 -2.80 -22.97 1.65
N PRO A 185 -2.74 -24.12 2.34
CA PRO A 185 -3.64 -25.25 2.06
C PRO A 185 -5.12 -24.87 2.27
N GLN A 186 -6.00 -25.35 1.38
CA GLN A 186 -7.43 -25.03 1.43
C GLN A 186 -8.09 -25.40 2.76
N GLU A 187 -7.67 -26.50 3.39
CA GLU A 187 -8.17 -26.94 4.70
C GLU A 187 -7.93 -25.89 5.81
N MET A 188 -6.89 -25.07 5.68
CA MET A 188 -6.63 -23.97 6.61
C MET A 188 -7.46 -22.72 6.28
N ALA A 189 -7.81 -22.52 5.01
CA ALA A 189 -8.65 -21.41 4.56
C ALA A 189 -10.11 -21.53 5.06
N GLU A 190 -10.54 -22.72 5.47
CA GLU A 190 -11.86 -22.97 6.05
C GLU A 190 -11.91 -22.73 7.58
N ASP A 191 -10.76 -22.52 8.23
CA ASP A 191 -10.70 -22.22 9.66
C ASP A 191 -11.01 -20.75 9.94
N GLU A 192 -12.11 -20.50 10.65
CA GLU A 192 -12.60 -19.15 10.94
C GLU A 192 -11.64 -18.32 11.82
N VAL A 193 -10.88 -18.96 12.71
CA VAL A 193 -9.92 -18.26 13.59
C VAL A 193 -8.70 -17.83 12.79
N LEU A 194 -8.13 -18.73 11.99
CA LEU A 194 -6.99 -18.40 11.12
C LEU A 194 -7.38 -17.38 10.03
N TYR A 195 -8.64 -17.38 9.61
CA TYR A 195 -9.16 -16.42 8.65
C TYR A 195 -9.32 -15.03 9.27
N GLY A 196 -9.89 -14.95 10.48
CA GLY A 196 -10.04 -13.70 11.23
C GLY A 196 -8.71 -13.01 11.53
N GLU A 197 -7.66 -13.78 11.79
CA GLU A 197 -6.27 -13.31 12.00
C GLU A 197 -5.52 -12.98 10.68
N CYS A 198 -6.21 -12.94 9.53
CA CYS A 198 -5.64 -12.70 8.20
C CYS A 198 -4.51 -13.68 7.77
N LEU A 199 -4.38 -14.83 8.43
CA LEU A 199 -3.33 -15.81 8.13
C LEU A 199 -3.77 -16.77 7.01
N SER A 200 -4.96 -17.35 7.11
CA SER A 200 -5.39 -18.36 6.13
C SER A 200 -5.84 -17.77 4.80
N GLY A 201 -6.25 -16.50 4.81
CA GLY A 201 -6.57 -15.72 3.61
C GLY A 201 -5.34 -15.14 2.90
N ALA A 202 -4.15 -15.24 3.50
CA ALA A 202 -2.92 -14.68 2.97
C ALA A 202 -2.54 -15.31 1.63
N LEU A 203 -2.30 -14.47 0.62
CA LEU A 203 -1.82 -14.93 -0.67
C LEU A 203 -0.35 -15.35 -0.59
N TYR A 204 0.00 -16.38 -1.38
CA TYR A 204 1.38 -16.57 -1.78
C TYR A 204 1.85 -15.32 -2.52
N TRP A 205 2.99 -14.75 -2.11
CA TRP A 205 3.45 -13.45 -2.61
C TRP A 205 3.53 -13.37 -4.14
N ASN A 206 3.94 -14.45 -4.83
CA ASN A 206 4.06 -14.43 -6.29
C ASN A 206 2.71 -14.62 -7.00
N ASP A 207 1.73 -15.29 -6.37
CA ASP A 207 0.36 -15.32 -6.88
C ASP A 207 -0.25 -13.91 -6.80
N PHE A 208 -0.01 -13.17 -5.70
CA PHE A 208 -0.38 -11.76 -5.60
C PHE A 208 0.21 -10.91 -6.73
N LEU A 209 1.51 -11.02 -7.01
CA LEU A 209 2.14 -10.26 -8.11
C LEU A 209 1.50 -10.57 -9.46
N SER A 210 1.09 -11.82 -9.67
CA SER A 210 0.43 -12.25 -10.91
C SER A 210 -0.96 -11.62 -11.02
N ILE A 211 -1.76 -11.69 -9.96
CA ILE A 211 -3.11 -11.10 -9.91
C ILE A 211 -3.05 -9.57 -10.06
N ALA A 212 -2.09 -8.90 -9.42
CA ALA A 212 -1.90 -7.45 -9.55
C ALA A 212 -1.59 -7.05 -11.01
N LYS A 213 -0.73 -7.81 -11.69
CA LYS A 213 -0.42 -7.59 -13.11
C LYS A 213 -1.61 -7.87 -14.02
N GLU A 214 -2.38 -8.91 -13.74
CA GLU A 214 -3.64 -9.21 -14.45
C GLU A 214 -4.69 -8.12 -14.28
N ALA A 215 -4.71 -7.45 -13.11
CA ALA A 215 -5.59 -6.31 -12.84
C ALA A 215 -5.14 -5.00 -13.53
N GLY A 216 -3.93 -4.96 -14.10
CA GLY A 216 -3.39 -3.81 -14.84
C GLY A 216 -2.17 -3.15 -14.18
N PHE A 217 -1.81 -3.51 -12.95
CA PHE A 217 -0.64 -2.97 -12.26
C PHE A 217 0.64 -3.65 -12.74
N LYS A 218 1.32 -3.04 -13.71
CA LYS A 218 2.41 -3.67 -14.46
C LYS A 218 3.68 -3.91 -13.66
N ASP A 219 3.99 -3.06 -12.70
CA ASP A 219 5.22 -3.12 -11.90
C ASP A 219 4.94 -2.90 -10.39
N PRO A 220 4.42 -3.92 -9.67
CA PRO A 220 4.25 -3.87 -8.23
C PRO A 220 5.59 -3.68 -7.49
N ARG A 221 5.69 -2.69 -6.60
CA ARG A 221 6.89 -2.42 -5.80
C ARG A 221 6.65 -2.69 -4.32
N MET A 222 7.51 -3.48 -3.70
CA MET A 222 7.50 -3.70 -2.25
C MET A 222 8.25 -2.55 -1.58
N VAL A 223 7.63 -1.89 -0.60
CA VAL A 223 8.20 -0.70 0.05
C VAL A 223 8.90 -1.07 1.34
N THR A 224 8.20 -1.80 2.19
CA THR A 224 8.73 -2.32 3.46
C THR A 224 8.18 -3.71 3.70
N SER A 225 8.96 -4.53 4.40
CA SER A 225 8.55 -5.87 4.78
C SER A 225 9.02 -6.22 6.18
N ARG A 226 8.20 -6.97 6.93
CA ARG A 226 8.53 -7.46 8.26
C ARG A 226 8.03 -8.89 8.45
N LEU A 227 8.90 -9.78 8.92
CA LEU A 227 8.53 -11.15 9.27
C LEU A 227 7.50 -11.12 10.42
N LEU A 228 6.40 -11.85 10.25
CA LEU A 228 5.40 -12.02 11.29
C LEU A 228 5.73 -13.23 12.16
N THR A 229 5.55 -13.05 13.46
CA THR A 229 5.65 -14.12 14.46
C THR A 229 4.28 -14.35 15.06
N ILE A 230 3.91 -15.63 15.20
CA ILE A 230 2.62 -16.02 15.77
C ILE A 230 2.86 -16.31 17.24
N GLU A 231 2.34 -15.44 18.10
CA GLU A 231 2.61 -15.49 19.54
C GLU A 231 1.76 -16.55 20.26
N ASN A 232 0.83 -17.17 19.53
CA ASN A 232 0.04 -18.32 19.98
C ASN A 232 0.68 -19.64 19.52
N PRO A 233 1.28 -20.45 20.42
CA PRO A 233 1.98 -21.69 20.03
C PRO A 233 1.08 -22.74 19.37
N VAL A 234 -0.23 -22.72 19.65
CA VAL A 234 -1.19 -23.62 19.03
C VAL A 234 -1.39 -23.22 17.57
N LEU A 235 -1.62 -21.93 17.29
CA LEU A 235 -1.76 -21.42 15.93
C LEU A 235 -0.46 -21.56 15.15
N GLU A 236 0.68 -21.23 15.76
CA GLU A 236 2.00 -21.36 15.14
C GLU A 236 2.25 -22.78 14.64
N LYS A 237 1.98 -23.79 15.49
CA LYS A 237 2.14 -25.20 15.11
C LYS A 237 1.16 -25.61 14.00
N ARG A 238 -0.04 -25.04 13.98
CA ARG A 238 -1.06 -25.35 12.96
C ARG A 238 -0.68 -24.82 11.58
N VAL A 239 -0.05 -23.66 11.50
CA VAL A 239 0.31 -23.06 10.21
C VAL A 239 1.67 -23.52 9.68
N GLN A 240 2.48 -24.22 10.48
CA GLN A 240 3.75 -24.77 9.98
C GLN A 240 3.52 -25.67 8.76
N PRO A 241 4.39 -25.59 7.71
CA PRO A 241 5.66 -24.86 7.66
C PRO A 241 5.56 -23.45 7.02
N LEU A 242 4.38 -22.84 6.97
CA LEU A 242 4.16 -21.51 6.37
C LEU A 242 4.96 -20.45 7.12
N LYS A 243 5.54 -19.52 6.37
CA LYS A 243 6.09 -18.27 6.90
C LYS A 243 5.27 -17.10 6.39
N PHE A 244 4.98 -16.16 7.27
CA PHE A 244 4.19 -14.98 6.96
C PHE A 244 5.02 -13.72 7.07
N LEU A 245 4.74 -12.78 6.18
CA LEU A 245 5.39 -11.48 6.13
C LEU A 245 4.33 -10.41 5.93
N SER A 246 4.37 -9.37 6.75
CA SER A 246 3.61 -8.15 6.49
C SER A 246 4.43 -7.31 5.51
N ALA A 247 3.86 -7.02 4.34
CA ALA A 247 4.49 -6.18 3.33
C ALA A 247 3.60 -5.01 2.98
N THR A 248 4.23 -3.86 2.81
CA THR A 248 3.61 -2.70 2.17
C THR A 248 4.01 -2.70 0.70
N TYR A 249 3.02 -2.63 -0.17
CA TYR A 249 3.21 -2.51 -1.61
C TYR A 249 2.71 -1.16 -2.11
N ARG A 250 3.33 -0.69 -3.19
CA ARG A 250 2.81 0.40 -4.01
C ARG A 250 2.64 -0.06 -5.45
N LEU A 251 1.47 0.24 -6.02
CA LEU A 251 1.07 -0.16 -7.36
C LEU A 251 0.66 1.09 -8.14
N PHE A 252 1.51 1.56 -9.05
CA PHE A 252 1.19 2.70 -9.90
C PHE A 252 0.30 2.29 -11.08
N LYS A 253 -0.70 3.13 -11.39
CA LYS A 253 -1.47 3.05 -12.64
C LYS A 253 -0.77 3.87 -13.72
N LEU A 254 0.17 3.23 -14.40
CA LEU A 254 0.91 3.81 -15.51
C LEU A 254 0.92 2.82 -16.69
N PRO A 255 0.20 3.12 -17.79
CA PRO A 255 0.06 2.18 -18.90
C PRO A 255 1.37 1.99 -19.67
N ALA A 256 2.35 2.89 -19.54
CA ALA A 256 3.62 2.83 -20.23
C ALA A 256 4.68 1.95 -19.53
N LEU A 257 4.43 1.49 -18.30
CA LEU A 257 5.39 0.65 -17.58
C LEU A 257 5.67 -0.67 -18.32
N GLU A 258 6.93 -1.08 -18.28
CA GLU A 258 7.43 -2.29 -18.93
C GLU A 258 7.51 -3.45 -17.93
N PRO A 259 7.43 -4.72 -18.37
CA PRO A 259 7.54 -5.87 -17.47
C PRO A 259 8.93 -6.04 -16.82
N ALA A 260 9.95 -5.43 -17.41
CA ALA A 260 11.33 -5.47 -16.97
C ALA A 260 11.85 -4.04 -16.71
N CYS A 261 12.92 -3.94 -15.92
CA CYS A 261 13.59 -2.67 -15.68
C CYS A 261 14.55 -2.39 -16.84
N GLU A 262 14.07 -1.62 -17.82
CA GLU A 262 14.86 -1.20 -18.98
C GLU A 262 15.69 0.06 -18.68
N ASP A 263 16.88 0.12 -19.25
CA ASP A 263 17.85 1.21 -19.12
C ASP A 263 17.79 2.15 -20.32
N TYR A 264 17.52 3.42 -20.05
CA TYR A 264 17.56 4.51 -21.04
C TYR A 264 18.59 5.58 -20.67
N GLY A 265 19.52 5.29 -19.74
CA GLY A 265 20.55 6.21 -19.27
C GLY A 265 19.99 7.35 -18.41
N GLN A 266 18.90 7.09 -17.70
CA GLN A 266 18.14 8.09 -16.94
C GLN A 266 18.63 8.21 -15.49
N ALA A 267 18.52 9.41 -14.93
CA ALA A 267 18.82 9.66 -13.52
C ALA A 267 18.00 10.82 -12.95
N VAL A 268 17.57 10.69 -11.70
CA VAL A 268 16.77 11.70 -11.01
C VAL A 268 17.56 12.38 -9.91
N ILE A 269 17.13 13.58 -9.51
CA ILE A 269 17.59 14.24 -8.29
C ILE A 269 16.37 14.56 -7.44
N TYR A 270 16.31 13.99 -6.24
CA TYR A 270 15.27 14.36 -5.27
C TYR A 270 15.55 15.74 -4.69
N LYS A 271 14.57 16.63 -4.67
CA LYS A 271 14.73 18.03 -4.21
C LYS A 271 14.64 18.20 -2.70
N GLY A 272 14.22 17.19 -1.94
CA GLY A 272 14.03 17.31 -0.49
C GLY A 272 12.79 18.13 -0.09
N THR A 273 11.82 18.28 -1.00
CA THR A 273 10.67 19.18 -0.83
C THR A 273 9.44 18.53 -0.20
N ILE A 274 9.49 17.25 0.15
CA ILE A 274 8.40 16.59 0.90
C ILE A 274 8.67 16.79 2.38
N ASP A 275 7.76 17.46 3.09
CA ASP A 275 7.94 17.96 4.46
C ASP A 275 8.43 16.90 5.46
N HIS A 276 7.88 15.68 5.39
CA HIS A 276 8.24 14.58 6.29
C HIS A 276 9.35 13.67 5.74
N ALA A 277 9.92 13.99 4.57
CA ALA A 277 10.99 13.26 3.93
C ALA A 277 12.08 14.19 3.35
N PRO A 278 12.61 15.19 4.07
CA PRO A 278 13.46 16.23 3.49
C PRO A 278 14.86 15.73 3.05
N HIS A 279 15.34 14.63 3.64
CA HIS A 279 16.70 14.14 3.40
C HIS A 279 16.78 12.99 2.40
N ARG A 280 15.72 12.19 2.30
CA ARG A 280 15.63 11.05 1.38
C ARG A 280 14.19 10.67 1.15
N LEU A 281 13.87 10.21 -0.05
CA LEU A 281 12.62 9.51 -0.35
C LEU A 281 12.90 8.00 -0.42
N ILE A 282 12.05 7.20 0.24
CA ILE A 282 12.06 5.75 0.10
C ILE A 282 10.92 5.41 -0.87
N LEU A 283 11.25 5.24 -2.15
CA LEU A 283 10.24 4.89 -3.15
C LEU A 283 9.81 3.43 -2.96
N ASP A 284 10.78 2.54 -2.78
CA ASP A 284 10.59 1.13 -2.50
C ASP A 284 11.81 0.56 -1.77
N ASP A 285 11.85 -0.76 -1.52
CA ASP A 285 12.93 -1.43 -0.80
C ASP A 285 14.29 -1.44 -1.52
N HIS A 286 14.35 -1.02 -2.79
CA HIS A 286 15.57 -0.88 -3.59
C HIS A 286 15.93 0.58 -3.88
N HIS A 287 14.98 1.51 -3.81
CA HIS A 287 15.14 2.91 -4.23
C HIS A 287 15.06 3.87 -3.03
N VAL A 288 16.19 4.05 -2.35
CA VAL A 288 16.39 5.09 -1.33
C VAL A 288 17.14 6.27 -1.95
N ILE A 289 16.42 7.34 -2.27
CA ILE A 289 16.93 8.46 -3.06
C ILE A 289 17.24 9.65 -2.14
N GLU A 290 18.54 9.93 -1.95
CA GLU A 290 19.02 11.05 -1.13
C GLU A 290 18.77 12.41 -1.81
N ALA A 291 18.38 13.41 -1.03
CA ALA A 291 18.14 14.77 -1.53
C ALA A 291 19.42 15.39 -2.10
N GLY A 292 19.32 16.03 -3.27
CA GLY A 292 20.42 16.70 -3.96
C GLY A 292 21.43 15.78 -4.64
N LYS A 293 21.27 14.45 -4.55
CA LYS A 293 22.15 13.47 -5.17
C LYS A 293 21.55 12.97 -6.49
N VAL A 294 22.38 12.89 -7.53
CA VAL A 294 22.02 12.21 -8.79
C VAL A 294 21.88 10.72 -8.50
N PHE A 295 20.72 10.16 -8.84
CA PHE A 295 20.38 8.76 -8.62
C PHE A 295 19.96 8.12 -9.95
N PRO A 296 20.75 7.18 -10.51
CA PRO A 296 20.38 6.45 -11.73
C PRO A 296 19.12 5.62 -11.54
N VAL A 297 18.24 5.59 -12.55
CA VAL A 297 16.97 4.86 -12.49
C VAL A 297 16.67 4.16 -13.81
N CYS A 298 15.92 3.06 -13.74
CA CYS A 298 15.32 2.45 -14.92
C CYS A 298 14.13 3.26 -15.43
N GLY A 299 13.68 2.96 -16.65
CA GLY A 299 12.55 3.62 -17.29
C GLY A 299 11.25 3.57 -16.48
N ASN A 300 10.97 2.44 -15.82
CA ASN A 300 9.80 2.32 -14.94
C ASN A 300 9.87 3.26 -13.74
N THR A 301 10.98 3.24 -12.99
CA THR A 301 11.17 4.11 -11.83
C THR A 301 11.12 5.58 -12.24
N TRP A 302 11.68 5.90 -13.41
CA TRP A 302 11.57 7.24 -13.99
C TRP A 302 10.11 7.68 -14.21
N MET A 303 9.29 6.86 -14.86
CA MET A 303 7.85 7.14 -15.07
C MET A 303 7.08 7.22 -13.75
N MET A 304 7.36 6.35 -12.78
CA MET A 304 6.76 6.40 -11.44
C MET A 304 7.03 7.72 -10.71
N LEU A 305 8.16 8.37 -11.00
CA LEU A 305 8.51 9.67 -10.44
C LEU A 305 7.99 10.84 -11.29
N GLN A 306 8.11 10.76 -12.62
CA GLN A 306 7.78 11.87 -13.53
C GLN A 306 6.28 12.00 -13.83
N ASP A 307 5.58 10.87 -13.95
CA ASP A 307 4.20 10.84 -14.46
C ASP A 307 3.18 10.70 -13.32
N THR A 308 3.58 11.08 -12.11
CA THR A 308 2.76 10.97 -10.89
C THR A 308 2.86 12.26 -10.08
N ARG A 309 2.12 12.32 -8.97
CA ARG A 309 2.19 13.46 -8.03
C ARG A 309 3.59 13.71 -7.45
N LEU A 310 4.53 12.77 -7.59
CA LEU A 310 5.89 12.91 -7.10
C LEU A 310 6.74 13.87 -7.97
N ALA A 311 6.35 14.11 -9.22
CA ALA A 311 7.16 14.84 -10.20
C ALA A 311 7.64 16.23 -9.76
N PRO A 312 6.84 17.07 -9.07
CA PRO A 312 7.29 18.37 -8.61
C PRO A 312 8.52 18.29 -7.69
N HIS A 313 8.70 17.16 -7.00
CA HIS A 313 9.76 16.93 -6.03
C HIS A 313 11.07 16.40 -6.63
N PHE A 314 11.13 16.24 -7.96
CA PHE A 314 12.29 15.69 -8.65
C PHE A 314 12.79 16.59 -9.79
N GLU A 315 14.09 16.51 -10.05
CA GLU A 315 14.70 16.89 -11.32
C GLU A 315 15.03 15.64 -12.11
N PHE A 316 14.98 15.77 -13.43
CA PHE A 316 14.98 14.66 -14.36
C PHE A 316 16.12 14.86 -15.37
N ILE A 317 17.05 13.90 -15.43
CA ILE A 317 18.18 13.85 -16.38
C ILE A 317 18.02 12.66 -17.34
N GLY A 318 18.04 12.92 -18.65
CA GLY A 318 17.95 11.89 -19.70
C GLY A 318 16.63 11.89 -20.47
N SER A 319 16.46 10.90 -21.34
CA SER A 319 15.31 10.75 -22.26
C SER A 319 15.14 9.28 -22.64
N PHE A 320 13.99 8.92 -23.21
CA PHE A 320 13.75 7.58 -23.75
C PHE A 320 14.32 7.34 -25.17
N ASP A 321 15.12 8.28 -25.71
CA ASP A 321 15.60 8.25 -27.10
C ASP A 321 16.63 7.13 -27.40
N THR A 322 17.31 6.58 -26.39
CA THR A 322 18.32 5.54 -26.56
C THR A 322 18.15 4.47 -25.49
N HIS A 323 17.99 3.22 -25.91
CA HIS A 323 17.90 2.04 -25.05
C HIS A 323 19.27 1.38 -24.89
N TYR A 324 19.65 1.08 -23.64
CA TYR A 324 20.94 0.48 -23.27
C TYR A 324 20.80 -0.99 -22.81
N GLY A 325 19.59 -1.56 -22.84
CA GLY A 325 19.31 -2.91 -22.38
C GLY A 325 18.73 -2.95 -20.96
N ILE A 326 19.02 -4.00 -20.21
CA ILE A 326 18.49 -4.18 -18.85
C ILE A 326 19.27 -3.32 -17.87
N PHE A 327 18.54 -2.58 -17.02
CA PHE A 327 19.13 -1.76 -15.97
C PHE A 327 19.96 -2.59 -14.99
N ALA A 328 21.17 -2.13 -14.72
CA ALA A 328 22.12 -2.84 -13.88
C ALA A 328 21.56 -3.07 -12.46
N GLY A 329 21.68 -4.31 -11.97
CA GLY A 329 21.18 -4.69 -10.64
C GLY A 329 19.71 -5.12 -10.59
N CYS A 330 18.92 -4.93 -11.66
CA CYS A 330 17.51 -5.33 -11.70
C CYS A 330 17.26 -6.80 -12.08
N GLY A 331 18.15 -7.71 -11.69
CA GLY A 331 17.85 -9.16 -11.60
C GLY A 331 17.56 -9.92 -12.90
N GLY A 332 17.77 -9.32 -14.07
CA GLY A 332 17.66 -10.05 -15.34
C GLY A 332 18.90 -10.89 -15.61
N ASN A 333 18.75 -12.22 -15.75
CA ASN A 333 19.74 -13.06 -16.40
C ASN A 333 19.69 -12.77 -17.91
N SER A 334 20.23 -11.62 -18.33
CA SER A 334 20.41 -11.34 -19.76
C SER A 334 21.26 -12.45 -20.38
N PRO A 335 20.83 -13.07 -21.49
CA PRO A 335 21.61 -14.11 -22.15
C PRO A 335 22.96 -13.58 -22.70
N PHE A 336 23.17 -12.26 -22.66
CA PHE A 336 24.39 -11.59 -23.11
C PHE A 336 25.41 -11.34 -21.98
N ASN A 337 25.04 -11.49 -20.69
CA ASN A 337 25.93 -11.22 -19.54
C ASN A 337 27.23 -12.06 -19.52
N GLY A 338 27.26 -13.20 -20.22
CA GLY A 338 28.43 -14.09 -20.31
C GLY A 338 29.28 -13.92 -21.57
N LEU A 339 28.89 -13.05 -22.51
CA LEU A 339 29.59 -12.91 -23.80
C LEU A 339 30.78 -11.95 -23.76
N GLU A 340 30.93 -11.16 -22.69
CA GLU A 340 32.00 -10.17 -22.56
C GLU A 340 33.30 -10.72 -21.91
N GLN A 341 33.37 -12.01 -21.57
CA GLN A 341 34.54 -12.61 -20.90
C GLN A 341 35.68 -13.12 -21.80
N ASP A 342 35.67 -12.86 -23.12
CA ASP A 342 36.75 -13.33 -24.03
C ASP A 342 37.74 -12.22 -24.48
N GLY A 343 37.76 -11.06 -23.82
CA GLY A 343 38.63 -9.92 -24.20
C GLY A 343 39.91 -9.72 -23.39
N ALA A 344 40.06 -10.34 -22.22
CA ALA A 344 41.22 -10.15 -21.33
C ALA A 344 42.02 -11.44 -21.15
N ALA A 345 42.48 -12.00 -22.27
CA ALA A 345 43.61 -12.93 -22.23
C ALA A 345 44.87 -12.15 -21.82
N ALA A 346 45.17 -12.24 -20.52
CA ALA A 346 46.50 -12.27 -19.92
C ALA A 346 47.63 -11.61 -20.74
N GLY A 347 47.96 -10.37 -20.37
CA GLY A 347 49.34 -9.91 -20.48
C GLY A 347 50.23 -10.84 -19.64
N CYS A 348 50.96 -11.72 -20.31
CA CYS A 348 52.10 -12.44 -19.78
C CYS A 348 53.29 -12.23 -20.71
N CYS A 349 54.40 -11.86 -20.06
CA CYS A 349 55.76 -11.56 -20.56
C CYS A 349 55.99 -10.13 -21.06
#